data_AF-A0A5Q4BA90-F1
#
_entry.id   AF-A0A5Q4BA90-F1
#
_cell.length_a   1.000
_cell.length_b   1.000
_cell.length_c   1.000
_cell.angle_alpha   90.00
_cell.angle_beta   90.00
_cell.angle_gamma   90.00
#
_symmetry.space_group_name_H-M   'P 1'
#
loop_
_entity.id
_entity.type
_entity.pdbx_description
1 polymer ?
#
loop_
_entity_poly.entity_id
_entity_poly.type
_entity_poly.pdbx_seq_one_letter_code
_entity_poly.pdbx_strand_id
1 'polypeptide(L)'
;VSSVVPSPQPIRRPRGVYYDGDSNPTYSPSQEVDHKLEIGFFVSQPVKHREELTIEHVEEHIFGFVLLNDWSSRDLQIFEMKPLGPFHSK
;
A
#
# COMPACT_ATOMS: atom_id res chain seq x y z
N VAL A 1 7.09 -5.38 6.76
CA VAL A 1 6.59 -5.80 5.42
C VAL A 1 6.28 -7.28 5.49
N SER A 2 5.00 -7.64 5.58
CA SER A 2 4.57 -9.04 5.70
C SER A 2 3.47 -9.41 4.69
N SER A 3 2.85 -8.44 4.03
CA SER A 3 1.71 -8.62 3.12
C SER A 3 2.05 -8.49 1.63
N VAL A 4 3.32 -8.25 1.27
CA VAL A 4 3.77 -8.28 -0.13
C VAL A 4 3.88 -9.73 -0.59
N VAL A 5 3.18 -10.09 -1.65
CA VAL A 5 3.09 -11.46 -2.18
C VAL A 5 3.40 -11.50 -3.68
N PRO A 6 4.02 -12.58 -4.20
CA PRO A 6 4.31 -12.71 -5.63
C PRO A 6 3.06 -13.02 -6.46
N SER A 7 3.12 -12.75 -7.76
CA SER A 7 2.11 -13.22 -8.71
C SER A 7 2.30 -14.71 -9.05
N PRO A 8 1.23 -15.51 -9.25
CA PRO A 8 -0.18 -15.20 -9.03
C PRO A 8 -0.66 -15.65 -7.65
N GLN A 9 -0.94 -14.70 -6.75
CA GLN A 9 -1.53 -15.01 -5.45
C GLN A 9 -2.96 -14.48 -5.35
N PRO A 10 -3.96 -15.31 -5.03
CA PRO A 10 -5.31 -14.84 -4.73
C PRO A 10 -5.30 -13.94 -3.49
N ILE A 11 -5.92 -12.76 -3.60
CA ILE A 11 -6.06 -11.81 -2.49
C ILE A 11 -7.47 -11.91 -1.92
N ARG A 12 -7.56 -12.16 -0.62
CA ARG A 12 -8.85 -12.22 0.08
C ARG A 12 -9.38 -10.81 0.30
N ARG A 13 -10.64 -10.56 -0.05
CA ARG A 13 -11.35 -9.32 0.27
C ARG A 13 -11.23 -9.00 1.77
N PRO A 14 -10.71 -7.81 2.14
CA PRO A 14 -10.55 -7.46 3.54
C PRO A 14 -11.90 -7.22 4.21
N ARG A 15 -11.92 -7.40 5.53
CA ARG A 15 -13.02 -7.00 6.41
C ARG A 15 -12.49 -5.92 7.34
N GLY A 16 -13.24 -4.86 7.52
CA GLY A 16 -12.83 -3.74 8.37
C GLY A 16 -14.01 -2.87 8.72
N VAL A 17 -13.71 -1.74 9.38
CA VAL A 17 -14.71 -0.75 9.75
C VAL A 17 -14.80 0.31 8.66
N TYR A 18 -16.01 0.63 8.23
CA TYR A 18 -16.29 1.77 7.36
C TYR A 18 -17.62 2.42 7.76
N TYR A 19 -17.85 3.64 7.31
CA TYR A 19 -19.13 4.32 7.48
C TYR A 19 -20.15 3.76 6.48
N ASP A 20 -21.28 3.26 6.97
CA ASP A 20 -22.43 2.99 6.10
C ASP A 20 -23.08 4.30 5.62
N GLY A 21 -24.11 4.19 4.76
CA GLY A 21 -24.78 5.36 4.18
C GLY A 21 -25.30 6.38 5.20
N ASP A 22 -25.60 5.94 6.43
CA ASP A 22 -26.07 6.79 7.54
C ASP A 22 -24.91 7.30 8.43
N SER A 23 -23.66 7.16 7.98
CA SER A 23 -22.45 7.49 8.73
C SER A 23 -22.26 6.69 10.02
N ASN A 24 -22.92 5.54 10.16
CA ASN A 24 -22.66 4.64 11.29
C ASN A 24 -21.46 3.74 10.96
N PRO A 25 -20.50 3.59 11.89
CA PRO A 25 -19.39 2.67 11.71
C PRO A 25 -19.90 1.23 11.76
N THR A 26 -19.63 0.46 10.71
CA THR A 26 -20.00 -0.97 10.62
C THR A 26 -18.80 -1.84 10.29
N TYR A 27 -18.76 -3.05 10.86
CA TYR A 27 -17.72 -4.04 10.57
C TYR A 27 -18.23 -5.09 9.58
N SER A 28 -17.74 -5.05 8.34
CA SER A 28 -18.21 -5.92 7.26
C SER A 28 -17.09 -6.17 6.22
N PRO A 29 -17.24 -7.10 5.26
CA PRO A 29 -16.38 -7.11 4.09
C PRO A 29 -16.44 -5.77 3.37
N SER A 30 -15.28 -5.29 2.90
CA SER A 30 -15.21 -4.07 2.11
C SER A 30 -16.14 -4.15 0.90
N GLN A 31 -16.80 -3.06 0.57
CA GLN A 31 -17.61 -2.87 -0.63
C GLN A 31 -16.79 -2.24 -1.77
N GLU A 32 -15.71 -1.53 -1.45
CA GLU A 32 -14.91 -0.75 -2.41
C GLU A 32 -13.46 -1.24 -2.49
N VAL A 33 -13.27 -2.50 -2.90
CA VAL A 33 -11.93 -3.04 -3.21
C VAL A 33 -11.50 -2.58 -4.59
N ASP A 34 -10.29 -2.03 -4.64
CA ASP A 34 -9.71 -1.38 -5.81
C ASP A 34 -8.26 -1.85 -6.03
N HIS A 35 -7.82 -1.78 -7.28
CA HIS A 35 -6.44 -2.03 -7.66
C HIS A 35 -5.75 -0.69 -7.97
N LYS A 36 -4.44 -0.63 -7.75
CA LYS A 36 -3.63 0.50 -8.18
C LYS A 36 -2.45 -0.02 -8.97
N LEU A 37 -2.40 0.35 -10.24
CA LEU A 37 -1.26 0.05 -11.09
C LEU A 37 -0.07 0.92 -10.67
N GLU A 38 0.97 0.26 -10.16
CA GLU A 38 2.20 0.91 -9.73
C GLU A 38 3.43 0.18 -10.28
N ILE A 39 4.59 0.83 -10.13
CA ILE A 39 5.90 0.24 -10.40
C ILE A 39 6.70 0.32 -9.10
N GLY A 40 7.20 -0.83 -8.65
CA GLY A 40 8.17 -0.90 -7.55
C GLY A 40 9.59 -1.03 -8.09
N PHE A 41 10.59 -0.63 -7.31
CA PHE A 41 11.99 -0.94 -7.58
C PHE A 41 12.67 -1.50 -6.34
N PHE A 42 13.67 -2.34 -6.56
CA PHE A 42 14.49 -2.86 -5.47
C PHE A 42 15.73 -2.00 -5.28
N VAL A 43 15.97 -1.57 -4.03
CA VAL A 43 17.21 -0.88 -3.65
C VAL A 43 18.33 -1.91 -3.50
N SER A 44 19.39 -1.83 -4.30
CA SER A 44 20.55 -2.73 -4.24
C SER A 44 21.62 -2.28 -3.24
N GLN A 45 21.79 -0.96 -3.10
CA GLN A 45 22.81 -0.35 -2.25
C GLN A 45 22.15 0.44 -1.11
N PRO A 46 22.34 0.07 0.16
CA PRO A 46 21.74 0.80 1.27
C PRO A 46 22.46 2.14 1.49
N VAL A 47 21.68 3.19 1.80
CA VAL A 47 22.20 4.44 2.33
C VAL A 47 22.46 4.25 3.83
N LYS A 48 23.64 4.65 4.32
CA LYS A 48 23.96 4.48 5.73
C LYS A 48 23.06 5.37 6.59
N HIS A 49 22.83 4.94 7.83
CA HIS A 49 22.04 5.71 8.78
C HIS A 49 22.61 7.11 8.95
N ARG A 50 21.74 8.14 8.79
CA ARG A 50 22.08 9.59 8.85
C ARG A 50 22.91 10.11 7.67
N GLU A 51 23.08 9.34 6.61
CA GLU A 51 23.61 9.85 5.35
C GLU A 51 22.45 10.17 4.39
N GLU A 52 22.72 11.10 3.47
CA GLU A 52 21.80 11.49 2.41
C GLU A 52 22.32 10.98 1.06
N LEU A 53 21.39 10.66 0.16
CA LEU A 53 21.69 10.29 -1.23
C LEU A 53 21.39 11.49 -2.12
N THR A 54 22.37 11.95 -2.89
CA THR A 54 22.12 13.00 -3.88
C THR A 54 21.41 12.41 -5.09
N ILE A 55 20.61 13.22 -5.79
CA ILE A 55 19.78 12.77 -6.91
C ILE A 55 20.63 12.15 -8.04
N GLU A 56 21.87 12.61 -8.22
CA GLU A 56 22.80 12.15 -9.25
C GLU A 56 23.20 10.68 -9.08
N HIS A 57 23.14 10.15 -7.86
CA HIS A 57 23.56 8.78 -7.55
C HIS A 57 22.38 7.80 -7.43
N VAL A 58 21.12 8.25 -7.54
CA VAL A 58 19.94 7.40 -7.31
C VAL A 58 19.91 6.16 -8.21
N GLU A 59 20.32 6.29 -9.47
CA GLU A 59 20.30 5.19 -10.44
C GLU A 59 21.20 4.02 -10.01
N GLU A 60 22.35 4.31 -9.39
CA GLU A 60 23.30 3.29 -8.91
C GLU A 60 22.73 2.43 -7.76
N HIS A 61 21.70 2.95 -7.08
CA HIS A 61 21.00 2.27 -6.00
C HIS A 61 19.80 1.45 -6.49
N ILE A 62 19.39 1.56 -7.76
CA ILE A 62 18.26 0.82 -8.33
C ILE A 62 18.76 -0.49 -8.96
N PHE A 63 18.34 -1.64 -8.42
CA PHE A 63 18.63 -2.95 -9.01
C PHE A 63 17.80 -3.23 -10.26
N GLY A 64 16.51 -2.86 -10.22
CA GLY A 64 15.55 -3.18 -11.25
C GLY A 64 14.12 -2.94 -10.79
N PHE A 65 13.19 -3.07 -11.73
CA PHE A 65 11.78 -2.71 -11.58
C PHE A 65 10.86 -3.93 -11.60
N VAL A 66 9.69 -3.79 -10.97
CA VAL A 66 8.59 -4.75 -11.02
C VAL A 66 7.26 -4.04 -11.20
N LEU A 67 6.29 -4.74 -11.80
CA LEU A 67 4.89 -4.33 -11.69
C LEU A 67 4.42 -4.56 -10.25
N LEU A 68 3.69 -3.60 -9.70
CA LEU A 68 3.14 -3.66 -8.36
C LEU A 68 1.64 -3.31 -8.41
N ASN A 69 0.83 -4.09 -7.70
CA ASN A 69 -0.56 -3.74 -7.45
C ASN A 69 -0.75 -3.42 -5.97
N ASP A 70 -0.93 -2.14 -5.66
CA ASP A 70 -1.21 -1.64 -4.30
C ASP A 70 -2.73 -1.75 -4.04
N TRP A 71 -3.17 -2.99 -3.79
CA TRP A 71 -4.55 -3.31 -3.45
C TRP A 71 -5.07 -2.38 -2.36
N SER A 72 -6.25 -1.83 -2.58
CA SER A 72 -6.81 -0.80 -1.72
C SER A 72 -8.26 -1.11 -1.36
N SER A 73 -8.63 -0.87 -0.12
CA SER A 73 -10.03 -0.87 0.33
C SER A 73 -10.47 0.56 0.60
N ARG A 74 -11.16 1.20 -0.35
CA ARG A 74 -11.39 2.67 -0.34
C ARG A 74 -12.31 3.11 0.79
N ASP A 75 -13.34 2.33 1.05
CA ASP A 75 -14.26 2.49 2.18
C ASP A 75 -13.55 2.45 3.54
N LEU A 76 -12.72 1.43 3.77
CA LEU A 76 -11.88 1.31 4.97
C LEU A 76 -10.87 2.48 5.04
N GLN A 77 -10.31 2.87 3.89
CA GLN A 77 -9.33 3.95 3.80
C GLN A 77 -9.94 5.28 4.24
N ILE A 78 -11.13 5.63 3.72
CA ILE A 78 -11.83 6.86 4.08
C ILE A 78 -12.12 6.92 5.58
N PHE A 79 -12.46 5.77 6.18
CA PHE A 79 -12.72 5.66 7.62
C PHE A 79 -11.47 5.92 8.47
N GLU A 80 -10.33 5.32 8.14
CA GLU A 80 -9.14 5.34 9.01
C GLU A 80 -8.10 6.43 8.70
N MET A 81 -8.12 6.98 7.48
CA MET A 81 -6.98 7.76 6.95
C MET A 81 -6.68 9.05 7.72
N LYS A 82 -7.66 9.62 8.44
CA LYS A 82 -7.46 10.85 9.18
C LYS A 82 -7.11 10.56 10.65
N PRO A 83 -6.07 11.19 11.22
CA PRO A 83 -5.06 12.07 10.60
C PRO A 83 -3.78 11.36 10.14
N LEU A 84 -3.65 10.05 10.39
CA LEU A 84 -2.36 9.34 10.35
C LEU A 84 -2.02 8.68 9.01
N GLY A 85 -2.92 8.74 8.03
CA GLY A 85 -2.76 8.09 6.73
C GLY A 85 -3.36 6.68 6.66
N PRO A 86 -3.29 6.03 5.48
CA PRO A 86 -3.82 4.69 5.25
C PRO A 86 -3.13 3.62 6.11
N PHE A 87 -3.87 2.61 6.53
CA PHE A 87 -3.35 1.51 7.33
C PHE A 87 -3.96 0.16 6.94
N HIS A 88 -5.09 -0.27 7.51
CA HIS A 88 -5.72 -1.57 7.22
C HIS A 88 -6.32 -1.67 5.81
N SER A 89 -6.53 -0.53 5.16
CA SER A 89 -6.97 -0.46 3.78
C SER A 89 -5.89 -0.83 2.76
N LYS A 90 -4.67 -1.13 3.20
CA LYS A 90 -3.45 -1.41 2.42
C LYS A 90 -2.84 -2.78 2.72
#